data_AF-S8CQW5-F1
#
_entry.id   AF-S8CQW5-F1
#
_cell.length_a   1.000
_cell.length_b   1.000
_cell.length_c   1.000
_cell.angle_alpha   90.00
_cell.angle_beta   90.00
_cell.angle_gamma   90.00
#
_symmetry.space_group_name_H-M   'P 1'
#
loop_
_entity.id
_entity.type
_entity.pdbx_description
1 polymer ?
#
loop_
_entity_poly.entity_id
_entity_poly.type
_entity_poly.pdbx_seq_one_letter_code
_entity_poly.pdbx_strand_id
1 'polypeptide(L)'
;QETKWGEISLCDAERRLLANALLDASNERFILLSESCIPLYNFTVIYDYVIDSEYSFVDSSSNFTPETYRRYDDRMQPEVRISDFRKGSQWFEVNRSLA
;
A
#
# COMPACT_ATOMS: atom_id res chain seq x y z
N GLN A 1 -6.27 18.22 -6.63
CA GLN A 1 -7.28 17.74 -5.66
C GLN A 1 -6.61 17.72 -4.30
N GLU A 2 -7.27 18.26 -3.28
CA GLU A 2 -6.74 18.26 -1.91
C GLU A 2 -6.99 16.87 -1.28
N THR A 3 -6.00 16.36 -0.55
CA THR A 3 -6.11 15.11 0.21
C THR A 3 -6.71 15.38 1.59
N LYS A 4 -7.56 14.47 2.07
CA LYS A 4 -8.15 14.54 3.41
C LYS A 4 -8.05 13.21 4.13
N TRP A 5 -7.81 13.29 5.44
CA TRP A 5 -7.64 12.11 6.28
C TRP A 5 -8.87 11.20 6.25
N GLY A 6 -8.66 9.91 5.97
CA GLY A 6 -9.72 8.89 5.94
C GLY A 6 -10.69 8.97 4.76
N GLU A 7 -10.43 9.85 3.78
CA GLU A 7 -11.25 9.98 2.58
C GLU A 7 -10.62 9.29 1.37
N ILE A 8 -11.45 8.96 0.37
CA ILE A 8 -11.01 8.36 -0.91
C ILE A 8 -10.01 9.22 -1.68
N SER A 9 -9.95 10.53 -1.40
CA SER A 9 -9.01 11.47 -1.99
C SER A 9 -7.54 11.10 -1.74
N LEU A 10 -7.23 10.42 -0.62
CA LEU A 10 -5.91 9.86 -0.36
C LEU A 10 -5.56 8.74 -1.34
N CYS A 11 -6.47 7.76 -1.52
CA CYS A 11 -6.27 6.67 -2.48
C CYS A 11 -6.13 7.18 -3.92
N ASP A 12 -6.91 8.21 -4.30
CA ASP A 12 -6.78 8.84 -5.62
C ASP A 12 -5.42 9.50 -5.82
N ALA A 13 -4.88 10.16 -4.79
CA ALA A 13 -3.55 10.77 -4.84
C ALA A 13 -2.44 9.72 -4.93
N GLU A 14 -2.51 8.65 -4.13
CA GLU A 14 -1.57 7.53 -4.16
C GLU A 14 -1.52 6.86 -5.53
N ARG A 15 -2.68 6.54 -6.11
CA ARG A 15 -2.77 5.93 -7.45
C ARG A 15 -2.13 6.81 -8.52
N ARG A 16 -2.28 8.13 -8.42
CA ARG A 16 -1.66 9.09 -9.36
C ARG A 16 -0.14 9.16 -9.17
N LEU A 17 0.34 9.15 -7.92
CA LEU A 17 1.77 9.12 -7.64
C LEU A 17 2.41 7.84 -8.17
N LEU A 18 1.80 6.68 -7.90
CA LEU A 18 2.27 5.39 -8.39
C LEU A 18 2.27 5.32 -9.92
N ALA A 19 1.16 5.73 -10.56
CA ALA A 19 1.05 5.77 -12.02
C ALA A 19 2.13 6.66 -12.66
N ASN A 20 2.43 7.82 -12.06
CA ASN A 20 3.48 8.69 -12.55
C ASN A 20 4.88 8.07 -12.38
N ALA A 21 5.14 7.42 -11.25
CA ALA A 21 6.41 6.74 -11.00
C ALA A 21 6.63 5.55 -11.96
N LEU A 22 5.56 4.86 -12.35
CA LEU A 22 5.59 3.74 -13.31
C LEU A 22 5.96 4.15 -14.75
N LEU A 23 5.82 5.44 -15.10
CA LEU A 23 6.22 5.96 -16.41
C LEU A 23 7.73 5.83 -16.65
N ASP A 24 8.52 5.83 -15.58
CA ASP A 24 9.94 5.50 -15.67
C ASP A 24 10.11 3.97 -15.60
N ALA A 25 10.66 3.41 -16.67
CA ALA A 25 10.92 1.98 -16.78
C ALA A 25 12.07 1.50 -15.89
N SER A 26 12.90 2.41 -15.35
CA SER A 26 13.99 2.07 -14.43
C SER A 26 13.55 1.94 -12.97
N ASN A 27 12.32 2.36 -12.63
CA ASN A 27 11.76 2.18 -11.30
C ASN A 27 11.26 0.75 -11.12
N GLU A 28 11.92 -0.01 -10.24
CA GLU A 28 11.61 -1.42 -9.95
C GLU A 28 10.84 -1.64 -8.65
N ARG A 29 10.95 -0.72 -7.69
CA ARG A 29 10.40 -0.81 -6.33
C ARG A 29 9.75 0.51 -5.94
N PHE A 30 8.58 0.45 -5.31
CA PHE A 30 7.76 1.62 -4.97
C PHE A 30 7.43 1.61 -3.48
N ILE A 31 7.91 2.63 -2.76
CA ILE A 31 7.66 2.80 -1.33
C ILE A 31 6.81 4.04 -1.12
N LEU A 32 5.66 3.89 -0.44
CA LEU A 32 4.82 5.03 -0.08
C LEU A 32 5.28 5.63 1.26
N LEU A 33 5.51 6.95 1.31
CA LEU A 33 5.97 7.67 2.50
C LEU A 33 5.18 8.98 2.69
N SER A 34 5.23 9.53 3.92
CA SER A 34 4.81 10.89 4.24
C SER A 34 5.98 11.75 4.72
N GLU A 35 5.71 13.05 4.90
CA GLU A 35 6.64 14.00 5.52
C GLU A 35 7.05 13.63 6.96
N SER A 36 6.29 12.75 7.62
CA SER A 36 6.58 12.28 8.98
C SER A 36 7.40 10.99 9.02
N CYS A 37 7.65 10.35 7.88
CA CYS A 37 8.44 9.13 7.80
C CYS A 37 9.94 9.45 7.95
N ILE A 38 10.62 8.73 8.84
CA ILE A 38 12.07 8.82 9.02
C ILE A 38 12.71 7.45 8.80
N PRO A 39 13.87 7.37 8.11
CA PRO A 39 14.56 6.10 7.93
C PRO A 39 15.21 5.66 9.25
N LEU A 40 15.03 4.37 9.60
CA LEU A 40 15.66 3.77 10.78
C LEU A 40 17.04 3.15 10.47
N TYR A 41 17.31 2.88 9.20
CA TYR A 41 18.57 2.37 8.68
C TYR A 41 19.10 3.28 7.59
N ASN A 42 20.38 3.16 7.25
CA ASN A 42 20.95 3.94 6.16
C ASN A 42 20.41 3.48 4.80
N PHE A 43 20.58 4.33 3.78
CA PHE A 43 20.05 4.07 2.44
C PHE A 43 20.56 2.77 1.84
N THR A 44 21.85 2.46 1.96
CA THR A 44 22.43 1.23 1.39
C THR A 44 21.76 -0.02 1.94
N VAL A 45 21.56 -0.09 3.27
CA VAL A 45 20.88 -1.23 3.89
C VAL A 45 19.45 -1.38 3.39
N ILE A 46 18.71 -0.27 3.29
CA ILE A 46 17.32 -0.30 2.82
C ILE A 46 17.27 -0.69 1.34
N TYR A 47 18.12 -0.08 0.51
CA TYR A 47 18.17 -0.30 -0.92
C TYR A 47 18.50 -1.76 -1.23
N ASP A 48 19.59 -2.29 -0.66
CA ASP A 48 20.02 -3.68 -0.88
C ASP A 48 18.91 -4.65 -0.45
N TYR A 49 18.29 -4.43 0.72
CA TYR A 49 17.21 -5.30 1.20
C TYR A 49 15.98 -5.29 0.29
N VAL A 50 15.57 -4.11 -0.19
CA VAL A 50 14.36 -3.96 -1.01
C VAL A 50 14.60 -4.46 -2.44
N ILE A 51 15.76 -4.13 -3.03
CA ILE A 51 16.06 -4.51 -4.43
C ILE A 51 16.29 -6.02 -4.58
N ASP A 52 16.91 -6.66 -3.58
CA ASP A 52 17.19 -8.11 -3.60
C ASP A 52 16.00 -8.96 -3.13
N SER A 53 14.92 -8.35 -2.63
CA SER A 53 13.73 -9.08 -2.16
C SER A 53 12.89 -9.58 -3.33
N GLU A 54 12.55 -10.87 -3.33
CA GLU A 54 11.58 -11.45 -4.27
C GLU A 54 10.13 -10.97 -3.99
N TYR A 55 9.86 -10.51 -2.77
CA TYR A 55 8.51 -10.21 -2.28
C TYR A 55 8.25 -8.71 -2.17
N SER A 56 6.97 -8.34 -2.29
CA SER A 56 6.45 -7.04 -1.88
C SER A 56 6.04 -7.06 -0.40
N PHE A 57 6.13 -5.92 0.28
CA PHE A 57 5.77 -5.79 1.69
C PHE A 57 4.51 -4.95 1.87
N VAL A 58 3.40 -5.64 2.17
CA VAL A 58 2.11 -5.03 2.48
C VAL A 58 1.59 -5.56 3.81
N ASP A 59 0.98 -4.68 4.61
CA ASP A 59 0.23 -5.12 5.78
C ASP A 59 -1.12 -5.68 5.32
N SER A 60 -1.42 -6.92 5.70
CA SER A 60 -2.62 -7.62 5.26
C SER A 60 -3.11 -8.57 6.35
N SER A 61 -3.95 -8.06 7.23
CA SER A 61 -4.57 -8.83 8.30
C SER A 61 -5.89 -9.43 7.83
N SER A 62 -5.95 -10.76 7.92
CA SER A 62 -7.17 -11.57 7.78
C SER A 62 -7.87 -11.80 9.11
N ASN A 63 -7.33 -11.29 10.22
CA ASN A 63 -7.91 -11.49 11.54
C ASN A 63 -9.27 -10.80 11.56
N PHE A 64 -10.31 -11.63 11.57
CA PHE A 64 -11.70 -11.28 11.77
C PHE A 64 -11.92 -10.80 13.20
N THR A 65 -11.39 -9.62 13.53
CA THR A 65 -11.74 -8.93 14.76
C THR A 65 -13.10 -8.27 14.58
N PRO A 66 -13.85 -8.00 15.68
CA PRO A 66 -15.10 -7.24 15.60
C PRO A 66 -14.94 -5.90 14.87
N GLU A 67 -13.75 -5.31 14.89
CA GLU A 67 -13.43 -4.08 14.18
C GLU A 67 -13.33 -4.28 12.67
N THR A 68 -12.74 -5.39 12.21
CA THR A 68 -12.65 -5.72 10.78
C THR A 68 -14.03 -5.94 10.19
N TYR A 69 -14.92 -6.65 10.92
CA TYR A 69 -16.33 -6.81 10.53
C TYR A 69 -17.06 -5.47 10.41
N ARG A 70 -16.80 -4.51 11.31
CA ARG A 70 -17.42 -3.17 11.26
C ARG A 70 -16.98 -2.32 10.07
N ARG A 71 -15.86 -2.66 9.42
CA ARG A 71 -15.32 -1.92 8.27
C ARG A 71 -15.71 -2.54 6.93
N TYR A 72 -16.14 -3.80 6.93
CA TYR A 72 -16.70 -4.44 5.75
C TYR A 72 -18.12 -3.90 5.49
N ASP A 73 -18.43 -3.67 4.21
CA ASP A 73 -19.76 -3.25 3.76
C ASP A 73 -20.32 -4.35 2.88
N ASP A 74 -21.54 -4.84 3.19
CA ASP A 74 -22.17 -5.94 2.45
C ASP A 74 -22.39 -5.60 0.97
N ARG A 75 -22.42 -4.30 0.61
CA ARG A 75 -22.48 -3.83 -0.79
C ARG A 75 -21.21 -4.10 -1.58
N MET A 76 -20.13 -4.55 -0.94
CA MET A 76 -18.91 -5.00 -1.62
C MET A 76 -19.05 -6.39 -2.26
N GLN A 77 -20.11 -7.13 -1.94
CA GLN A 77 -20.41 -8.39 -2.63
C GLN A 77 -21.01 -8.13 -4.03
N PRO A 78 -20.67 -8.98 -5.02
CA PRO A 78 -19.82 -10.16 -4.94
C PRO A 78 -18.32 -9.90 -5.16
N GLU A 79 -17.92 -8.69 -5.55
CA GLU A 79 -16.55 -8.36 -5.99
C GLU A 79 -15.50 -8.59 -4.90
N VAL A 80 -15.82 -8.26 -3.65
CA VAL A 80 -14.96 -8.51 -2.49
C VAL A 80 -15.76 -9.29 -1.46
N ARG A 81 -15.52 -10.61 -1.41
CA ARG A 81 -16.16 -11.44 -0.40
C ARG A 81 -15.58 -11.15 0.97
N ILE A 82 -16.38 -11.33 2.03
CA ILE A 82 -15.91 -11.16 3.40
C ILE A 82 -14.70 -12.07 3.73
N SER A 83 -14.65 -13.27 3.14
CA SER A 83 -13.50 -14.19 3.26
C SER A 83 -12.21 -13.65 2.63
N ASP A 84 -12.34 -12.77 1.65
CA ASP A 84 -11.25 -12.21 0.86
C ASP A 84 -10.85 -10.82 1.35
N PHE A 85 -11.71 -10.16 2.13
CA PHE A 85 -11.44 -8.85 2.72
C PHE A 85 -10.23 -8.93 3.67
N ARG A 86 -9.30 -8.00 3.49
CA ARG A 86 -8.12 -7.83 4.34
C ARG A 86 -8.05 -6.37 4.78
N LYS A 87 -7.61 -6.15 6.01
CA LYS A 87 -7.33 -4.83 6.56
C LYS A 87 -5.84 -4.71 6.82
N GLY A 88 -5.23 -3.60 6.41
CA GLY A 88 -3.85 -3.27 6.73
C GLY A 88 -3.61 -1.78 6.85
N SER A 89 -2.36 -1.44 7.15
CA SER A 89 -1.78 -0.11 6.97
C SER A 89 -1.91 0.38 5.52
N GLN A 90 -1.97 1.70 5.35
CA GLN A 90 -1.87 2.37 4.07
C GLN A 90 -0.45 2.30 3.49
N TRP A 91 0.57 2.22 4.34
CA TRP A 91 1.98 2.12 3.91
C TRP A 91 2.27 0.78 3.27
N PHE A 92 2.95 0.83 2.13
CA PHE A 92 3.38 -0.34 1.40
C PHE A 92 4.77 -0.14 0.79
N GLU A 93 5.39 -1.27 0.49
CA GLU A 93 6.42 -1.39 -0.52
C GLU A 93 5.97 -2.45 -1.52
N VAL A 94 6.03 -2.15 -2.82
CA VAL A 94 5.68 -3.10 -3.88
C VAL A 94 6.71 -3.10 -5.00
N ASN A 95 6.92 -4.26 -5.59
CA ASN A 95 7.70 -4.39 -6.81
C ASN A 95 6.90 -3.93 -8.04
N ARG A 96 7.60 -3.70 -9.15
CA ARG A 96 6.99 -3.24 -10.41
C ARG A 96 5.98 -4.19 -11.01
N SER A 97 6.13 -5.50 -10.83
CA SER A 97 5.17 -6.45 -11.40
C SER A 97 3.81 -6.43 -10.69
N LEU A 98 3.79 -6.02 -9.42
CA LEU A 98 2.57 -5.83 -8.64
C LEU A 98 1.98 -4.42 -8.76
N ALA A 99 2.83 -3.39 -8.95
CA ALA A 99 2.46 -1.98 -9.08
C ALA A 99 1.65 -1.66 -10.35
#